data_AF-A0A2K1L307-F1
#
_entry.id   AF-A0A2K1L307-F1
#
_cell.length_a   1.000
_cell.length_b   1.000
_cell.length_c   1.000
_cell.angle_alpha   90.00
_cell.angle_beta   90.00
_cell.angle_gamma   90.00
#
_symmetry.space_group_name_H-M   'P 1'
#
loop_
_entity.id
_entity.type
_entity.pdbx_description
1 polymer ?
#
loop_
_entity_poly.entity_id
_entity_poly.type
_entity_poly.pdbx_seq_one_letter_code
_entity_poly.pdbx_strand_id
1 'polypeptide(L)' 'VYVVNIRNNLHTWTNGQFKSMEYKVFLNDKVPQLSLVFFYAPPLDIVILAF' A
#
# COMPACT_ATOMS: atom_id res chain seq x y z
N VAL A 1 -8.81 7.32 13.29
CA VAL A 1 -7.89 7.88 12.27
C VAL A 1 -7.43 6.73 11.39
N TYR A 2 -7.49 6.89 10.08
CA TYR A 2 -7.04 5.88 9.12
C TYR A 2 -5.84 6.41 8.35
N VAL A 3 -4.93 5.51 7.98
CA VAL A 3 -3.79 5.81 7.10
C VAL A 3 -4.03 5.08 5.79
N VAL A 4 -4.00 5.82 4.69
CA VAL A 4 -4.11 5.26 3.33
C VAL A 4 -2.76 5.38 2.66
N ASN A 5 -2.30 4.29 2.04
CA ASN A 5 -1.04 4.26 1.31
C ASN A 5 -1.23 3.70 -0.10
N ILE A 6 -0.22 3.95 -0.94
CA ILE A 6 -0.19 3.55 -2.34
C ILE A 6 0.79 2.40 -2.49
N ARG A 7 0.39 1.39 -3.28
CA ARG A 7 1.20 0.22 -3.65
C ARG A 7 1.54 0.26 -5.14
N ASN A 8 2.38 -0.68 -5.55
CA ASN A 8 2.93 -0.79 -6.89
C ASN A 8 1.87 -0.81 -8.00
N ASN A 9 0.70 -1.41 -7.77
CA ASN A 9 -0.38 -1.43 -8.75
C ASN A 9 -0.75 -0.02 -9.24
N LEU A 10 -1.07 0.90 -8.33
CA LEU A 10 -1.45 2.28 -8.68
C LEU A 10 -0.24 3.11 -9.12
N HIS A 11 0.95 2.82 -8.59
CA HIS A 11 2.18 3.45 -9.04
C HIS A 11 2.47 3.16 -10.52
N THR A 12 2.45 1.89 -10.91
CA THR A 12 2.63 1.45 -12.30
C THR A 12 1.53 2.03 -13.17
N TRP A 13 0.27 1.93 -12.73
CA TRP A 13 -0.87 2.39 -13.51
C TRP A 13 -0.81 3.87 -13.88
N THR A 14 -0.26 4.70 -12.99
CA THR A 14 -0.14 6.15 -13.17
C THR A 14 1.22 6.60 -13.69
N ASN A 15 2.02 5.66 -14.23
CA ASN A 15 3.36 5.93 -14.74
C ASN A 15 4.23 6.70 -13.72
N GLY A 16 4.12 6.32 -12.44
CA GLY A 16 4.89 6.90 -11.35
C GLY A 16 4.40 8.24 -10.79
N GLN A 17 3.29 8.80 -11.28
CA GLN A 17 2.71 10.02 -10.70
C GLN A 17 2.33 9.81 -9.22
N PHE A 18 1.71 8.66 -8.90
CA PHE A 18 1.56 8.22 -7.51
C PHE A 18 2.73 7.33 -7.10
N LYS A 19 3.34 7.61 -5.95
CA LYS A 19 4.54 6.90 -5.49
C LYS A 19 4.22 5.82 -4.46
N SER A 20 4.60 4.59 -4.77
CA SER A 20 4.67 3.51 -3.78
C SER A 20 5.88 3.75 -2.88
N MET A 21 5.66 3.89 -1.57
CA MET A 21 6.72 4.12 -0.59
C MET A 21 6.94 2.88 0.27
N GLU A 22 8.20 2.59 0.59
CA GLU A 22 8.52 1.59 1.59
C GLU A 22 8.16 2.09 2.98
N TYR A 23 7.57 1.21 3.79
CA TYR A 23 7.24 1.51 5.18
C TYR A 23 7.62 0.32 6.08
N LYS A 24 8.02 0.63 7.30
CA LYS A 24 8.31 -0.34 8.36
C LYS A 24 7.55 0.06 9.62
N VAL A 25 7.07 -0.93 10.35
CA VAL A 25 6.50 -0.73 11.69
C VAL A 25 7.53 -1.22 12.68
N PHE A 26 7.88 -0.38 13.64
CA PHE A 26 8.81 -0.74 14.70
C PHE A 26 8.06 -1.37 15.86
N LEU A 27 8.60 -2.47 16.39
CA LEU A 27 8.15 -3.00 17.66
C LEU A 27 8.50 -2.02 18.78
N ASN A 28 7.64 -1.95 19.78
CA ASN A 28 7.94 -1.25 21.02
C ASN A 28 7.72 -2.21 22.19
N ASP A 29 8.47 -2.01 23.27
CA ASP A 29 8.47 -2.81 24.49
C ASP A 29 7.53 -2.25 25.58
N LYS A 30 6.82 -1.14 25.29
CA LYS A 30 6.02 -0.40 26.26
C LYS A 30 4.54 -0.76 26.23
N VAL A 31 3.97 -0.88 25.03
CA VAL A 31 2.54 -1.09 24.81
C VAL A 31 2.29 -2.03 23.62
N PRO A 32 1.40 -3.02 23.75
CA PRO A 32 0.96 -3.85 22.63
C PRO A 32 0.39 -3.00 21.49
N GLN A 33 0.76 -3.30 20.25
CA GLN A 33 0.25 -2.63 19.06
C GLN A 33 -0.53 -3.62 18.19
N LEU A 34 -1.78 -3.30 17.88
CA LEU A 34 -2.63 -4.05 16.96
C LEU A 34 -3.09 -3.12 15.83
N SER A 35 -3.05 -3.61 14.59
CA SER A 35 -3.60 -2.90 13.42
C SER A 35 -4.42 -3.84 12.55
N LEU A 36 -5.45 -3.30 11.92
CA LEU A 36 -6.25 -3.98 10.90
C LEU A 36 -6.01 -3.28 9.57
N VAL A 37 -5.70 -4.05 8.53
CA VAL A 37 -5.36 -3.53 7.21
C VAL A 37 -6.33 -4.07 6.18
N PHE A 38 -6.86 -3.18 5.34
CA PHE A 38 -7.65 -3.52 4.17
C PHE A 38 -6.85 -3.21 2.91
N PHE A 39 -6.77 -4.18 2.00
CA PHE A 39 -6.13 -4.00 0.69
C PHE A 39 -7.20 -3.91 -0.38
N TYR A 40 -7.24 -2.78 -1.08
CA TYR A 40 -7.98 -2.64 -2.34
C TYR A 40 -7.01 -2.90 -3.48
N ALA A 41 -7.20 -4.01 -4.18
CA ALA A 41 -6.32 -4.46 -5.25
C ALA A 41 -7.14 -4.82 -6.50
N PRO A 42 -6.54 -4.70 -7.71
CA PRO A 42 -7.20 -5.16 -8.93
C PRO A 42 -7.44 -6.69 -8.93
N PRO A 43 -8.33 -7.19 -9.81
CA PRO A 43 -8.51 -8.62 -10.02
C PRO A 43 -7.21 -9.34 -10.37
N LEU A 44 -7.10 -10.61 -10.01
CA LEU A 44 -5.87 -11.41 -10.21
C LEU A 44 -5.50 -11.61 -11.68
N ASP A 45 -6.48 -11.57 -12.58
CA ASP A 45 -6.36 -11.80 -14.02
C ASP A 45 -6.13 -10.51 -14.82
N ILE A 46 -6.01 -9.35 -14.15
CA ILE A 46 -5.81 -8.10 -14.84
C ILE A 46 -4.33 -7.84 -15.13
N VAL A 47 -4.03 -7.36 -16.34
CA VAL A 47 -2.71 -6.84 -16.70
C VAL A 47 -2.68 -5.35 -16.38
N ILE A 48 -1.80 -4.94 -15.47
CA ILE A 48 -1.63 -3.53 -15.08
C ILE A 48 -0.57 -2.92 -15.99
N LEU A 49 -0.98 -1.96 -16.81
CA LEU A 49 -0.11 -1.19 -17.70
C LEU A 49 -0.11 0.28 -17.26
N ALA A 50 0.99 0.97 -17.54
CA ALA A 50 1.06 2.42 -17.37
C ALA A 50 0.22 3.11 -18.45
N PHE A 51 -0.55 4.13 -18.05
CA PHE A 51 -1.15 5.07 -18.98
C PHE A 51 -0.15 6.13 -19.45
#